data_AF-A0A2T2VDL3-F1
#
_entry.id   AF-A0A2T2VDL3-F1
#
_cell.length_a   1.000
_cell.length_b   1.000
_cell.length_c   1.000
_cell.angle_alpha   90.00
_cell.angle_beta   90.00
_cell.angle_gamma   90.00
#
_symmetry.space_group_name_H-M   'P 1'
#
loop_
_entity.id
_entity.type
_entity.pdbx_description
1 polymer ?
#
loop_
_entity_poly.entity_id
_entity_poly.type
_entity_poly.pdbx_seq_one_letter_code
_entity_poly.pdbx_strand_id
1 'polypeptide(L)'
;MRAHAQDASEHNTLTQQEKENGWELLFNGQTTDGWRGYNKESFPDEGWTVENGTLMIQGSDGGVSGSGGDIVTAETYDDFILKLE
;
A
#
# COMPACT_ATOMS: atom_id res chain seq x y z
N MET A 1 3.00 -22.75 31.02
CA MET A 1 3.70 -21.64 30.37
C MET A 1 3.09 -21.49 28.97
N ARG A 2 2.16 -20.57 28.77
CA ARG A 2 1.67 -20.23 27.42
C ARG A 2 2.45 -19.00 26.99
N ALA A 3 3.49 -19.22 26.19
CA ALA A 3 4.13 -18.13 25.47
C ALA A 3 3.11 -17.66 24.42
N HIS A 4 2.56 -16.47 24.60
CA HIS A 4 2.08 -15.71 23.46
C HIS A 4 3.34 -15.29 22.72
N ALA A 5 3.71 -16.04 21.68
CA ALA A 5 4.59 -15.51 20.67
C ALA A 5 3.85 -14.29 20.10
N GLN A 6 4.40 -13.10 20.33
CA GLN A 6 4.01 -11.95 19.53
C GLN A 6 4.34 -12.32 18.08
N ASP A 7 3.31 -12.57 17.28
CA ASP A 7 3.44 -12.52 15.83
C ASP A 7 3.99 -11.14 15.50
N ALA A 8 5.28 -11.07 15.19
CA ALA A 8 5.82 -9.96 14.43
C ALA A 8 5.17 -10.08 13.04
N SER A 9 4.02 -9.45 12.85
CA SER A 9 3.36 -9.42 11.56
C SER A 9 4.35 -8.82 10.56
N GLU A 10 4.88 -9.64 9.66
CA GLU A 10 5.64 -9.12 8.53
C GLU A 10 4.74 -8.16 7.76
N HIS A 11 5.23 -6.94 7.51
CA HIS A 11 4.49 -5.94 6.73
C HIS A 11 4.11 -6.51 5.36
N ASN A 12 2.98 -6.05 4.82
CA ASN A 12 2.46 -6.45 3.51
C ASN A 12 2.12 -7.95 3.40
N THR A 13 1.65 -8.54 4.50
CA THR A 13 1.08 -9.89 4.51
C THR A 13 -0.22 -9.90 5.32
N LEU A 14 -1.14 -10.82 4.98
CA LEU A 14 -2.33 -11.06 5.78
C LEU A 14 -2.13 -12.27 6.67
N THR A 15 -2.44 -12.12 7.95
CA THR A 15 -2.60 -13.23 8.89
C THR A 15 -3.74 -14.15 8.43
N GLN A 16 -3.76 -15.38 8.96
CA GLN A 16 -4.84 -16.32 8.67
C GLN A 16 -6.21 -15.75 9.08
N GLN A 17 -6.28 -15.06 10.22
CA GLN A 17 -7.50 -14.46 10.72
C GLN A 17 -7.99 -13.30 9.82
N GLU A 18 -7.09 -12.47 9.31
CA GLU A 18 -7.46 -11.41 8.37
C GLU A 18 -8.05 -11.99 7.08
N LYS A 19 -7.46 -13.06 6.53
CA LYS A 19 -8.01 -13.76 5.36
C LYS A 19 -9.40 -14.33 5.64
N GLU A 20 -9.61 -14.95 6.80
CA GLU A 20 -10.92 -15.49 7.20
C GLU A 20 -11.99 -14.40 7.40
N ASN A 21 -11.56 -13.21 7.83
CA ASN A 21 -12.43 -12.04 7.97
C ASN A 21 -12.66 -11.29 6.65
N GLY A 22 -12.09 -11.76 5.53
CA GLY A 22 -12.31 -11.18 4.20
C GLY A 22 -11.45 -9.96 3.90
N TRP A 23 -10.34 -9.75 4.60
CA TRP A 23 -9.40 -8.69 4.26
C TRP A 23 -8.71 -8.98 2.92
N GLU A 24 -8.51 -7.91 2.15
CA GLU A 24 -7.74 -7.90 0.90
C GLU A 24 -6.45 -7.12 1.10
N LEU A 25 -5.35 -7.61 0.51
CA LEU A 25 -4.07 -6.93 0.54
C LEU A 25 -3.97 -5.94 -0.63
N LEU A 26 -4.06 -4.64 -0.35
CA LEU A 26 -3.96 -3.60 -1.38
C LEU A 26 -2.51 -3.31 -1.81
N PHE A 27 -1.51 -3.67 -1.01
CA PHE A 27 -0.11 -3.51 -1.35
C PHE A 27 0.71 -4.69 -0.86
N ASN A 28 1.47 -5.31 -1.77
CA ASN A 28 2.23 -6.53 -1.52
C ASN A 28 3.69 -6.27 -1.07
N GLY A 29 4.07 -5.00 -0.89
CA GLY A 29 5.43 -4.61 -0.51
C GLY A 29 6.45 -4.58 -1.65
N GLN A 30 6.05 -4.87 -2.90
CA GLN A 30 6.98 -5.11 -4.01
C GLN A 30 6.58 -4.39 -5.30
N THR A 31 5.31 -4.47 -5.68
CA THR A 31 4.78 -3.90 -6.93
C THR A 31 3.69 -2.89 -6.63
N THR A 32 3.40 -2.05 -7.61
CA THR A 32 2.31 -1.07 -7.57
C THR A 32 1.03 -1.61 -8.23
N ASP A 33 0.92 -2.94 -8.34
CA ASP A 33 -0.25 -3.59 -8.89
C ASP A 33 -1.50 -3.21 -8.08
N GLY A 34 -2.60 -2.96 -8.79
CA GLY A 34 -3.83 -2.46 -8.17
C GLY A 34 -3.83 -0.96 -7.87
N TRP A 35 -2.76 -0.22 -8.21
CA TRP A 35 -2.70 1.24 -8.09
C TRP A 35 -2.49 1.92 -9.44
N ARG A 36 -3.00 3.15 -9.55
CA ARG A 36 -2.79 4.04 -10.70
C ARG A 36 -2.69 5.49 -10.23
N GLY A 37 -2.20 6.39 -11.09
CA GLY A 37 -2.25 7.81 -10.79
C GLY A 37 -3.68 8.37 -10.82
N TYR A 38 -3.97 9.36 -9.99
CA TYR A 38 -5.22 10.12 -10.08
C TYR A 38 -5.35 10.76 -11.48
N ASN A 39 -6.52 10.59 -12.12
CA ASN A 39 -6.76 10.96 -13.53
C ASN A 39 -5.78 10.33 -14.55
N LYS A 40 -5.13 9.22 -14.22
CA LYS A 40 -4.29 8.43 -15.14
C LYS A 40 -4.81 6.99 -15.27
N GLU A 41 -4.46 6.36 -16.38
CA GLU A 41 -4.75 4.94 -16.65
C GLU A 41 -3.73 3.99 -16.00
N SER A 42 -2.51 4.46 -15.78
CA SER A 42 -1.40 3.68 -15.20
C SER A 42 -0.82 4.33 -13.95
N PHE A 43 0.00 3.57 -13.24
CA PHE A 43 0.82 4.09 -12.15
C PHE A 43 1.83 5.14 -12.69
N PRO A 44 2.19 6.19 -11.93
CA PRO A 44 3.18 7.16 -12.35
C PRO A 44 4.55 6.53 -12.63
N ASP A 45 5.20 6.91 -13.74
CA ASP A 45 6.54 6.41 -14.08
C ASP A 45 7.64 6.96 -13.16
N GLU A 46 7.38 8.11 -12.50
CA GLU A 46 8.31 8.81 -11.63
C GLU A 46 7.60 9.33 -10.37
N GLY A 47 8.39 9.63 -9.34
CA GLY A 47 7.92 10.31 -8.13
C GLY A 47 7.35 9.39 -7.05
N TRP A 48 7.37 8.08 -7.28
CA TRP A 48 7.04 7.03 -6.29
C TRP A 48 8.06 5.90 -6.39
N THR A 49 8.45 5.32 -5.26
CA THR A 49 9.33 4.14 -5.19
C THR A 49 8.78 3.10 -4.21
N VAL A 50 9.13 1.84 -4.44
CA VAL A 50 8.93 0.77 -3.45
C VAL A 50 10.30 0.40 -2.89
N GLU A 51 10.50 0.66 -1.61
CA GLU A 51 11.77 0.39 -0.91
C GLU A 51 11.49 -0.27 0.44
N ASN A 52 12.15 -1.41 0.69
CA ASN A 52 12.02 -2.17 1.95
C ASN A 52 10.57 -2.51 2.35
N GLY A 53 9.71 -2.79 1.38
CA GLY A 53 8.29 -3.06 1.66
C GLY A 53 7.45 -1.81 1.88
N THR A 54 7.95 -0.61 1.57
CA THR A 54 7.25 0.66 1.75
C THR A 54 7.05 1.34 0.40
N LEU A 55 5.81 1.77 0.12
CA LEU A 55 5.49 2.63 -1.02
C LEU A 55 5.71 4.09 -0.62
N MET A 56 6.72 4.72 -1.20
CA MET A 56 7.25 6.02 -0.78
C MET A 56 7.10 7.06 -1.90
N ILE A 57 6.64 8.26 -1.54
CA ILE A 57 6.64 9.39 -2.45
C ILE A 57 8.05 10.01 -2.51
N GLN A 58 8.59 10.19 -3.71
CA GLN A 58 9.83 10.93 -3.89
C GLN A 58 9.49 12.43 -3.87
N GLY A 59 9.78 13.09 -2.74
CA GLY A 59 9.65 14.54 -2.65
C GLY A 59 10.73 15.26 -3.45
N SER A 60 10.41 16.44 -3.98
CA SER A 60 11.43 17.44 -4.30
C SER A 60 11.62 18.37 -3.10
N ASP A 61 12.78 19.02 -2.99
CA ASP A 61 13.22 19.93 -1.90
C ASP A 61 12.12 20.71 -1.13
N GLY A 62 11.39 20.02 -0.25
CA GLY A 62 10.31 20.58 0.58
C GLY A 62 8.94 20.75 -0.10
N GLY A 63 8.68 20.16 -1.27
CA GLY A 63 7.40 20.26 -1.98
C GLY A 63 6.96 18.99 -2.74
N VAL A 64 5.66 18.93 -3.05
CA VAL A 64 5.03 17.92 -3.94
C VAL A 64 5.16 18.28 -5.43
N SER A 65 5.77 19.42 -5.75
CA SER A 65 6.04 19.83 -7.13
C SER A 65 7.18 18.97 -7.71
N GLY A 66 6.82 17.83 -8.29
CA GLY A 66 7.75 16.82 -8.81
C GLY A 66 7.53 15.41 -8.23
N SER A 67 6.66 15.27 -7.22
CA SER A 67 6.16 13.96 -6.82
C SER A 67 5.16 13.46 -7.88
N GLY A 68 5.04 12.15 -8.09
CA GLY A 68 4.33 11.54 -9.23
C GLY A 68 2.82 11.83 -9.35
N GLY A 69 2.31 12.72 -8.50
CA GLY A 69 0.90 12.98 -8.23
C GLY A 69 0.34 12.01 -7.19
N ASP A 70 -0.93 12.22 -6.86
CA ASP A 70 -1.69 11.29 -6.02
C ASP A 70 -1.88 9.95 -6.75
N ILE A 71 -1.92 8.88 -5.97
CA ILE A 71 -2.26 7.54 -6.44
C ILE A 71 -3.59 7.10 -5.85
N VAL A 72 -4.30 6.28 -6.60
CA VAL A 72 -5.60 5.71 -6.23
C VAL A 72 -5.59 4.23 -6.54
N THR A 73 -6.44 3.46 -5.87
CA THR A 73 -6.71 2.08 -6.26
C THR A 73 -7.29 2.05 -7.68
N ALA A 74 -6.94 1.03 -8.44
CA ALA A 74 -7.52 0.77 -9.75
C ALA A 74 -9.01 0.43 -9.60
N GLU A 75 -9.34 -0.36 -8.58
CA GLU A 75 -10.70 -0.71 -8.18
C GLU A 75 -11.36 0.40 -7.34
N THR A 76 -12.70 0.41 -7.34
CA THR A 76 -13.51 1.32 -6.52
C THR A 76 -14.25 0.55 -5.44
N TYR A 77 -14.26 1.10 -4.23
CA TYR A 77 -14.92 0.52 -3.06
C TYR A 77 -15.98 1.49 -2.53
N ASP A 78 -17.11 0.96 -2.06
CA ASP A 78 -18.19 1.75 -1.46
C ASP A 78 -18.08 1.73 0.08
N ASP A 79 -18.59 0.67 0.72
CA ASP A 79 -18.40 0.42 2.15
C ASP A 79 -17.11 -0.38 2.40
N PHE A 80 -16.16 0.19 3.15
CA PHE A 80 -14.91 -0.50 3.49
C PHE A 80 -14.36 -0.12 4.86
N ILE A 81 -13.46 -0.97 5.37
CA ILE A 81 -12.55 -0.66 6.47
C ILE A 81 -11.14 -0.69 5.90
N LEU A 82 -10.40 0.41 6.06
CA LEU A 82 -9.02 0.54 5.59
C LEU A 82 -8.06 0.56 6.78
N LYS A 83 -6.95 -0.18 6.65
CA LYS A 83 -5.82 -0.17 7.59
C LYS A 83 -4.53 0.12 6.81
N LEU A 84 -3.68 0.98 7.38
CA LEU A 84 -2.35 1.37 6.87
C LEU A 84 -1.39 1.44 8.06
N GLU A 85 -0.08 1.34 7.82
CA GLU A 85 1.01 1.48 8.80
C GLU A 85 2.06 2.47 8.27
#